data_AF-A0AAU9J685-F1
#
_entry.id   AF-A0AAU9J685-F1
#
_cell.length_a   1.000
_cell.length_b   1.000
_cell.length_c   1.000
_cell.angle_alpha   90.00
_cell.angle_beta   90.00
_cell.angle_gamma   90.00
#
_symmetry.space_group_name_H-M   'P 1'
#
loop_
_entity.id
_entity.type
_entity.pdbx_description
1 polymer ?
#
loop_
_entity_poly.entity_id
_entity_poly.type
_entity_poly.pdbx_seq_one_letter_code
_entity_poly.pdbx_strand_id
1 'polypeptide(L)'
;MEFLKTDFKNWIVKKCENSMQGVSLNFYELIHTPHGFDALQSWFLTMGGSELDEYAFFKLMKLVVNEMTEPEAWETFDTLCQEPTITLKEFLMLVFLYASLETKQMKVMLYMHGKMLYQLLAGSERHEISFERVKRIGRLIKLNERYLIQKGRELGISWPMKSSLTFEQFQLFYFDIFSELDYTEVVQQQEPKPEPVVVVSAAKPPLPVAVKKRTTKCASCQSKHCMLL
;
A
#
# COMPACT_ATOMS: atom_id res chain seq x y z
N MET A 1 -1.31 -7.08 -4.56
CA MET A 1 -1.04 -7.48 -3.15
C MET A 1 -2.39 -7.50 -2.46
N GLU A 2 -2.76 -8.61 -1.82
CA GLU A 2 -4.03 -8.70 -1.09
C GLU A 2 -3.82 -8.34 0.39
N PHE A 3 -4.43 -7.25 0.82
CA PHE A 3 -4.46 -6.78 2.20
C PHE A 3 -5.64 -7.34 2.99
N LEU A 4 -6.79 -7.53 2.35
CA LEU A 4 -8.01 -8.05 2.97
C LEU A 4 -8.13 -9.56 2.71
N LYS A 5 -8.52 -10.29 3.76
CA LYS A 5 -8.74 -11.74 3.70
C LYS A 5 -9.83 -12.10 2.71
N THR A 6 -9.57 -13.12 1.89
CA THR A 6 -10.51 -13.62 0.88
C THR A 6 -11.83 -14.06 1.51
N ASP A 7 -11.80 -14.73 2.66
CA ASP A 7 -13.01 -15.19 3.35
C ASP A 7 -13.90 -14.02 3.81
N PHE A 8 -13.27 -12.95 4.30
CA PHE A 8 -13.97 -11.71 4.65
C PHE A 8 -14.63 -11.08 3.42
N LYS A 9 -13.87 -10.91 2.32
CA LYS A 9 -14.38 -10.35 1.06
C LYS A 9 -15.55 -11.19 0.51
N ASN A 10 -15.40 -12.52 0.48
CA ASN A 10 -16.40 -13.45 -0.01
C ASN A 10 -17.70 -13.42 0.81
N TRP A 11 -17.59 -13.26 2.13
CA TRP A 11 -18.78 -13.13 2.98
C TRP A 11 -19.61 -11.90 2.59
N ILE A 12 -18.96 -10.75 2.37
CA ILE A 12 -19.61 -9.50 1.99
C ILE A 12 -20.23 -9.62 0.60
N VAL A 13 -19.48 -10.14 -0.37
CA VAL A 13 -19.97 -10.37 -1.75
C VAL A 13 -21.21 -11.24 -1.73
N LYS A 14 -21.17 -12.37 -1.03
CA LYS A 14 -22.30 -13.30 -0.92
C LYS A 14 -23.56 -12.67 -0.34
N LYS A 15 -23.42 -11.72 0.59
CA LYS A 15 -24.56 -10.96 1.13
C LYS A 15 -25.17 -10.00 0.10
N CYS A 16 -24.41 -9.58 -0.90
CA CYS A 16 -24.83 -8.64 -1.93
C CYS A 16 -25.31 -9.31 -3.23
N GLU A 17 -24.95 -10.58 -3.47
CA GLU A 17 -25.22 -11.32 -4.73
C GLU A 17 -26.68 -11.25 -5.20
N ASN A 18 -27.65 -11.35 -4.29
CA ASN A 18 -29.08 -11.33 -4.64
C ASN A 18 -29.56 -9.96 -5.12
N SER A 19 -28.88 -8.87 -4.72
CA SER A 19 -29.34 -7.48 -4.93
C SER A 19 -28.61 -6.79 -6.09
N MET A 20 -27.50 -7.34 -6.57
CA MET A 20 -26.62 -6.69 -7.56
C MET A 20 -26.55 -7.41 -8.92
N GLN A 21 -27.63 -8.08 -9.32
CA GLN A 21 -27.67 -8.87 -10.56
C GLN A 21 -27.17 -8.07 -11.78
N GLY A 22 -26.05 -8.52 -12.36
CA GLY A 22 -25.49 -7.98 -13.61
C GLY A 22 -24.48 -6.83 -13.46
N VAL A 23 -24.14 -6.39 -12.24
CA VAL A 23 -23.12 -5.36 -12.02
C VAL A 23 -21.84 -6.00 -11.48
N SER A 24 -20.74 -5.86 -12.20
CA SER A 24 -19.41 -6.26 -11.73
C SER A 24 -18.73 -5.04 -11.09
N LEU A 25 -18.69 -5.00 -9.77
CA LEU A 25 -17.95 -3.99 -8.99
C LEU A 25 -16.70 -4.61 -8.39
N ASN A 26 -15.62 -3.83 -8.28
CA ASN A 26 -14.52 -4.24 -7.42
C ASN A 26 -14.92 -4.15 -5.94
N PHE A 27 -14.12 -4.74 -5.04
CA PHE A 27 -14.50 -4.81 -3.64
C PHE A 27 -14.67 -3.43 -2.97
N TYR A 28 -13.82 -2.46 -3.33
CA TYR A 28 -13.92 -1.10 -2.80
C TYR A 28 -15.21 -0.42 -3.29
N GLU A 29 -15.54 -0.52 -4.57
CA GLU A 29 -16.79 0.02 -5.12
C GLU A 29 -18.02 -0.63 -4.47
N LEU A 30 -17.98 -1.95 -4.26
CA LEU A 30 -19.07 -2.72 -3.64
C LEU A 30 -19.40 -2.17 -2.25
N ILE A 31 -18.40 -2.02 -1.37
CA ILE A 31 -18.61 -1.57 0.03
C ILE A 31 -19.04 -0.10 0.13
N HIS A 32 -19.01 0.66 -0.98
CA HIS A 32 -19.57 2.02 -1.06
C HIS A 32 -21.02 2.05 -1.56
N THR A 33 -21.56 0.93 -2.02
CA THR A 33 -22.99 0.81 -2.30
C THR A 33 -23.79 0.65 -1.00
N PRO A 34 -25.08 1.02 -0.96
CA PRO A 34 -25.92 0.78 0.22
C PRO A 34 -25.91 -0.67 0.68
N HIS A 35 -26.02 -1.63 -0.25
CA HIS A 35 -26.01 -3.06 0.08
C HIS A 35 -24.66 -3.55 0.62
N GLY A 36 -23.55 -3.09 0.03
CA GLY A 36 -22.21 -3.43 0.53
C GLY A 36 -21.94 -2.82 1.90
N PHE A 37 -22.40 -1.60 2.15
CA PHE A 37 -22.32 -0.95 3.45
C PHE A 37 -23.13 -1.71 4.51
N ASP A 38 -24.39 -2.05 4.20
CA ASP A 38 -25.26 -2.82 5.11
C ASP A 38 -24.66 -4.20 5.41
N ALA A 39 -24.10 -4.87 4.40
CA ALA A 39 -23.40 -6.14 4.58
C ALA A 39 -22.19 -5.97 5.51
N LEU A 40 -21.38 -4.94 5.31
CA LEU A 40 -20.20 -4.67 6.12
C LEU A 40 -20.55 -4.33 7.57
N GLN A 41 -21.59 -3.53 7.78
CA GLN A 41 -22.14 -3.26 9.10
C GLN A 41 -22.65 -4.54 9.77
N SER A 42 -23.42 -5.35 9.05
CA SER A 42 -23.91 -6.64 9.55
C SER A 42 -22.77 -7.58 9.94
N TRP A 43 -21.70 -7.61 9.15
CA TRP A 43 -20.50 -8.39 9.47
C TRP A 43 -19.85 -7.92 10.77
N PHE A 44 -19.61 -6.61 10.90
CA PHE A 44 -19.03 -6.02 12.11
C PHE A 44 -19.87 -6.33 13.35
N LEU A 45 -21.18 -6.11 13.29
CA LEU A 45 -22.07 -6.39 14.41
C LEU A 45 -22.09 -7.88 14.79
N THR A 46 -21.97 -8.78 13.81
CA THR A 46 -21.96 -10.23 14.05
C THR A 46 -20.66 -10.70 14.70
N MET A 47 -19.52 -10.16 14.26
CA MET A 47 -18.20 -10.63 14.70
C MET A 47 -17.65 -9.87 15.90
N GLY A 48 -18.00 -8.59 16.02
CA GLY A 48 -17.43 -7.66 16.99
C GLY A 48 -18.43 -7.09 18.00
N GLY A 49 -19.74 -7.17 17.75
CA GLY A 49 -20.74 -6.48 18.56
C GLY A 49 -20.84 -4.99 18.22
N SER A 50 -21.24 -4.16 19.18
CA SER A 50 -21.40 -2.70 18.97
C SER A 50 -20.09 -1.92 19.03
N GLU A 51 -19.17 -2.35 19.87
CA GLU A 51 -17.90 -1.69 20.17
C GLU A 51 -16.83 -2.75 20.44
N LEU A 52 -15.58 -2.43 20.09
CA LEU A 52 -14.45 -3.33 20.21
C LEU A 52 -13.43 -2.77 21.20
N ASP A 53 -13.21 -3.46 22.32
CA ASP A 53 -12.01 -3.21 23.11
C ASP A 53 -10.73 -3.63 22.35
N GLU A 54 -9.58 -3.30 22.91
CA GLU A 54 -8.25 -3.57 22.35
C GLU A 54 -8.10 -5.04 21.90
N TYR A 55 -8.54 -5.99 22.73
CA TYR A 55 -8.38 -7.42 22.51
C TYR A 55 -9.34 -7.96 21.45
N ALA A 56 -10.59 -7.53 21.49
CA ALA A 56 -11.60 -7.85 20.50
C ALA A 56 -11.23 -7.28 19.13
N PHE A 57 -10.69 -6.06 19.09
CA PHE A 57 -10.16 -5.43 17.88
C PHE A 57 -9.05 -6.28 17.25
N PHE A 58 -8.05 -6.68 18.02
CA PHE A 58 -6.96 -7.53 17.51
C PHE A 58 -7.48 -8.85 16.90
N LYS A 59 -8.39 -9.53 17.59
CA LYS A 59 -9.02 -10.76 17.07
C LYS A 59 -9.78 -10.50 15.78
N LEU A 60 -10.55 -9.42 15.72
CA LEU A 60 -11.32 -9.04 14.55
C LEU A 60 -10.40 -8.71 13.37
N MET A 61 -9.34 -7.95 13.59
CA MET A 61 -8.39 -7.60 12.54
C MET A 61 -7.67 -8.82 11.97
N LYS A 62 -7.41 -9.85 12.78
CA LYS A 62 -6.93 -11.15 12.29
C LYS A 62 -7.91 -11.87 11.37
N LEU A 63 -9.21 -11.54 11.40
CA LEU A 63 -10.21 -12.09 10.47
C LEU A 63 -10.36 -11.26 9.19
N VAL A 64 -9.95 -10.00 9.23
CA VAL A 64 -10.16 -9.02 8.14
C VAL A 64 -8.90 -8.80 7.31
N VAL A 65 -7.74 -8.65 7.94
CA VAL A 65 -6.49 -8.25 7.29
C VAL A 65 -5.54 -9.44 7.18
N ASN A 66 -4.91 -9.59 6.02
CA ASN A 66 -3.84 -10.54 5.76
C ASN A 66 -2.57 -10.11 6.49
N GLU A 67 -1.93 -11.07 7.17
CA GLU A 67 -0.59 -10.90 7.75
C GLU A 67 -0.44 -9.72 8.73
N MET A 68 -1.52 -9.25 9.34
CA MET A 68 -1.42 -8.23 10.39
C MET A 68 -0.74 -8.83 11.63
N THR A 69 0.42 -8.28 11.97
CA THR A 69 1.14 -8.67 13.19
C THR A 69 0.47 -8.06 14.43
N GLU A 70 0.74 -8.64 15.59
CA GLU A 70 0.21 -8.13 16.85
C GLU A 70 0.65 -6.68 17.16
N PRO A 71 1.94 -6.30 17.03
CA PRO A 71 2.35 -4.91 17.20
C PRO A 71 1.66 -3.93 16.25
N GLU A 72 1.41 -4.34 15.00
CA GLU A 72 0.70 -3.52 14.02
C GLU A 72 -0.76 -3.32 14.41
N ALA A 73 -1.42 -4.35 14.94
CA ALA A 73 -2.79 -4.22 15.43
C ALA A 73 -2.87 -3.25 16.62
N TRP A 74 -1.96 -3.34 17.58
CA TRP A 74 -1.89 -2.40 18.70
C TRP A 74 -1.63 -0.97 18.23
N GLU A 75 -0.67 -0.78 17.31
CA GLU A 75 -0.40 0.54 16.74
C GLU A 75 -1.62 1.08 15.98
N THR A 76 -2.36 0.22 15.27
CA THR A 76 -3.58 0.60 14.56
C THR A 76 -4.65 1.07 15.55
N PHE A 77 -4.85 0.31 16.63
CA PHE A 77 -5.79 0.64 17.71
C PHE A 77 -5.42 2.01 18.30
N ASP A 78 -4.18 2.21 18.75
CA ASP A 78 -3.69 3.48 19.31
C ASP A 78 -3.79 4.68 18.35
N THR A 79 -3.81 4.42 17.05
CA THR A 79 -3.86 5.48 16.03
C THR A 79 -5.28 5.95 15.78
N LEU A 80 -6.25 5.05 15.80
CA LEU A 80 -7.64 5.34 15.45
C LEU A 80 -8.54 5.50 16.66
N CYS A 81 -8.22 4.82 17.75
CA CYS A 81 -8.99 4.81 18.96
C CYS A 81 -8.65 6.04 19.81
N GLN A 82 -9.64 6.90 20.00
CA GLN A 82 -9.54 8.03 20.94
C GLN A 82 -10.11 7.66 22.31
N GLU A 83 -11.00 6.67 22.32
CA GLU A 83 -11.74 6.14 23.46
C GLU A 83 -11.18 4.74 23.81
N PRO A 84 -11.65 4.06 24.87
CA PRO A 84 -11.22 2.69 25.15
C PRO A 84 -11.75 1.66 24.14
N THR A 85 -12.60 2.06 23.18
CA THR A 85 -13.23 1.16 22.22
C THR A 85 -13.25 1.72 20.80
N ILE A 86 -13.08 0.82 19.83
CA ILE A 86 -13.24 1.06 18.39
C ILE A 86 -14.71 0.88 18.03
N THR A 87 -15.33 1.91 17.43
CA THR A 87 -16.69 1.83 16.92
C THR A 87 -16.70 1.32 15.49
N LEU A 88 -17.91 1.08 14.95
CA LEU A 88 -18.11 0.76 13.54
C LEU A 88 -17.43 1.80 12.63
N LYS A 89 -17.45 3.08 12.98
CA LYS A 89 -16.91 4.16 12.14
C LYS A 89 -15.40 4.01 11.93
N GLU A 90 -14.63 3.79 13.00
CA GLU A 90 -13.18 3.60 12.90
C GLU A 90 -12.84 2.30 12.15
N PHE A 91 -13.60 1.24 12.39
CA PHE A 91 -13.46 -0.03 11.66
C PHE A 91 -13.69 0.14 10.15
N LEU A 92 -14.76 0.81 9.75
CA LEU A 92 -15.08 1.06 8.34
C LEU A 92 -13.96 1.83 7.64
N MET A 93 -13.38 2.82 8.32
CA MET A 93 -12.26 3.59 7.78
C MET A 93 -11.03 2.73 7.48
N LEU A 94 -10.73 1.72 8.31
CA LEU A 94 -9.68 0.74 8.02
C LEU A 94 -10.01 -0.11 6.81
N VAL A 95 -11.24 -0.62 6.73
CA VAL A 95 -11.67 -1.46 5.60
C VAL A 95 -11.60 -0.65 4.30
N PHE A 96 -12.06 0.60 4.30
CA PHE A 96 -11.94 1.49 3.14
C PHE A 96 -10.49 1.75 2.76
N LEU A 97 -9.60 2.01 3.73
CA LEU A 97 -8.18 2.22 3.49
C LEU A 97 -7.52 1.01 2.82
N TYR A 98 -7.73 -0.19 3.35
CA TYR A 98 -7.16 -1.41 2.79
C TYR A 98 -7.79 -1.79 1.43
N ALA A 99 -9.11 -1.65 1.29
CA ALA A 99 -9.80 -1.93 0.04
C ALA A 99 -9.37 -0.95 -1.07
N SER A 100 -9.18 0.33 -0.76
CA SER A 100 -8.67 1.30 -1.74
C SER A 100 -7.23 1.01 -2.15
N LEU A 101 -6.42 0.48 -1.22
CA LEU A 101 -5.04 0.11 -1.50
C LEU A 101 -4.94 -1.10 -2.42
N GLU A 102 -5.80 -2.11 -2.20
CA GLU A 102 -5.92 -3.27 -3.10
C GLU A 102 -6.37 -2.89 -4.50
N THR A 103 -7.29 -1.93 -4.61
CA THR A 103 -7.97 -1.57 -5.87
C THR A 103 -7.38 -0.34 -6.56
N LYS A 104 -6.28 0.24 -6.03
CA LYS A 104 -5.63 1.44 -6.59
C LYS A 104 -6.55 2.66 -6.67
N GLN A 105 -7.37 2.83 -5.64
CA GLN A 105 -8.34 3.92 -5.51
C GLN A 105 -8.06 4.79 -4.27
N MET A 106 -6.79 4.91 -3.87
CA MET A 106 -6.39 5.62 -2.64
C MET A 106 -6.74 7.11 -2.70
N LYS A 107 -6.59 7.74 -3.87
CA LYS A 107 -7.04 9.14 -4.08
C LYS A 107 -8.54 9.30 -3.92
N VAL A 108 -9.32 8.36 -4.45
CA VAL A 108 -10.80 8.38 -4.34
C VAL A 108 -11.20 8.25 -2.88
N MET A 109 -10.57 7.33 -2.15
CA MET A 109 -10.77 7.17 -0.71
C MET A 109 -10.45 8.44 0.06
N LEU A 110 -9.32 9.08 -0.23
CA LEU A 110 -8.96 10.35 0.42
C LEU A 110 -9.96 11.47 0.06
N TYR A 111 -10.46 11.51 -1.17
CA TYR A 111 -11.45 12.50 -1.58
C TYR A 111 -12.79 12.30 -0.85
N MET A 112 -13.28 11.06 -0.77
CA MET A 112 -14.57 10.75 -0.15
C MET A 112 -14.52 10.81 1.39
N HIS A 113 -13.45 10.28 1.98
CA HIS A 113 -13.37 10.01 3.41
C HIS A 113 -12.23 10.74 4.12
N GLY A 114 -11.46 11.57 3.41
CA GLY A 114 -10.30 12.26 3.98
C GLY A 114 -10.65 13.11 5.20
N LYS A 115 -11.80 13.78 5.19
CA LYS A 115 -12.27 14.55 6.36
C LYS A 115 -12.55 13.64 7.57
N MET A 116 -13.14 12.47 7.33
CA MET A 116 -13.40 11.50 8.40
C MET A 116 -12.10 10.93 8.94
N LEU A 117 -11.20 10.49 8.07
CA LEU A 117 -9.88 9.99 8.43
C LEU A 117 -9.10 11.03 9.24
N TYR A 118 -9.12 12.29 8.79
CA TYR A 118 -8.51 13.40 9.51
C TYR A 118 -9.08 13.58 10.92
N GLN A 119 -10.40 13.58 11.06
CA GLN A 119 -11.07 13.71 12.37
C GLN A 119 -10.73 12.56 13.32
N LEU A 120 -10.64 11.33 12.81
CA LEU A 120 -10.20 10.18 13.59
C LEU A 120 -8.77 10.35 14.11
N LEU A 121 -7.87 10.89 13.29
CA LEU A 121 -6.49 11.14 13.70
C LEU A 121 -6.35 12.36 14.63
N ALA A 122 -7.20 13.37 14.48
CA ALA A 122 -7.09 14.63 15.22
C ALA A 122 -7.42 14.46 16.69
N GLY A 123 -8.41 13.64 17.02
CA GLY A 123 -9.04 13.73 18.33
C GLY A 123 -10.34 14.51 18.27
N SER A 124 -11.20 14.30 19.26
CA SER A 124 -12.45 15.03 19.49
C SER A 124 -12.25 16.54 19.73
N GLU A 125 -11.06 16.95 20.20
CA GLU A 125 -10.82 18.33 20.67
C GLU A 125 -9.80 19.12 19.85
N ARG A 126 -9.20 18.54 18.81
CA ARG A 126 -8.08 19.19 18.09
C ARG A 126 -8.46 19.51 16.65
N HIS A 127 -8.10 20.72 16.23
CA HIS A 127 -8.17 21.15 14.83
C HIS A 127 -6.91 20.81 14.03
N GLU A 128 -5.92 20.17 14.66
CA GLU A 128 -4.66 19.79 14.04
C GLU A 128 -4.22 18.39 14.47
N ILE A 129 -3.62 17.65 13.54
CA ILE A 129 -3.06 16.31 13.78
C ILE A 129 -1.55 16.40 13.94
N SER A 130 -0.96 15.62 14.86
CA SER A 130 0.50 15.54 14.92
C SER A 130 1.04 14.79 13.69
N PHE A 131 2.21 15.21 13.21
CA PHE A 131 2.87 14.51 12.10
C PHE A 131 3.22 13.05 12.45
N GLU A 132 3.44 12.74 13.73
CA GLU A 132 3.58 11.35 14.18
C GLU A 132 2.33 10.52 13.89
N ARG A 133 1.13 11.03 14.19
CA ARG A 133 -0.13 10.32 13.89
C ARG A 133 -0.35 10.16 12.39
N VAL A 134 0.04 11.17 11.59
CA VAL A 134 0.06 11.06 10.12
C VAL A 134 0.96 9.90 9.71
N LYS A 135 2.22 9.86 10.15
CA LYS A 135 3.14 8.79 9.76
C LYS A 135 2.61 7.38 10.08
N ARG A 136 1.90 7.21 11.20
CA ARG A 136 1.30 5.91 11.58
C ARG A 136 0.37 5.37 10.49
N ILE A 137 -0.53 6.17 9.92
CA ILE A 137 -1.37 5.74 8.80
C ILE A 137 -0.54 5.33 7.58
N GLY A 138 0.55 6.05 7.29
CA GLY A 138 1.47 5.66 6.22
C GLY A 138 2.11 4.29 6.48
N ARG A 139 2.48 3.99 7.73
CA ARG A 139 3.02 2.67 8.11
C ARG A 139 1.97 1.56 8.02
N LEU A 140 0.69 1.85 8.31
CA LEU A 140 -0.40 0.87 8.17
C LEU A 140 -0.56 0.37 6.72
N ILE A 141 -0.30 1.24 5.75
CA ILE A 141 -0.27 0.90 4.32
C ILE A 141 1.14 0.53 3.83
N LYS A 142 2.01 0.12 4.75
CA LYS A 142 3.36 -0.41 4.52
C LYS A 142 4.34 0.56 3.84
N LEU A 143 4.12 1.87 3.99
CA LEU A 143 5.10 2.87 3.52
C LEU A 143 6.29 2.97 4.48
N ASN A 144 7.46 3.20 3.89
CA ASN A 144 8.69 3.40 4.65
C ASN A 144 8.64 4.73 5.42
N GLU A 145 8.97 4.71 6.71
CA GLU A 145 8.93 5.93 7.53
C GLU A 145 9.88 7.03 7.03
N ARG A 146 11.05 6.68 6.48
CA ARG A 146 11.98 7.67 5.91
C ARG A 146 11.37 8.37 4.70
N TYR A 147 10.63 7.64 3.87
CA TYR A 147 9.89 8.21 2.75
C TYR A 147 8.81 9.18 3.23
N LEU A 148 8.03 8.82 4.26
CA LEU A 148 7.03 9.73 4.86
C LEU A 148 7.67 11.01 5.41
N ILE A 149 8.80 10.89 6.11
CA ILE A 149 9.56 12.04 6.62
C ILE A 149 10.06 12.92 5.46
N GLN A 150 10.56 12.32 4.38
CA GLN A 150 11.00 13.05 3.20
C GLN A 150 9.84 13.85 2.57
N LYS A 151 8.70 13.20 2.30
CA LYS A 151 7.50 13.87 1.80
C LYS A 151 7.02 15.00 2.71
N GLY A 152 7.13 14.80 4.03
CA GLY A 152 6.80 15.84 5.00
C GLY A 152 7.70 17.07 4.85
N ARG A 153 9.01 16.86 4.70
CA ARG A 153 9.98 17.94 4.49
C ARG A 153 9.74 18.70 3.18
N GLU A 154 9.38 18.00 2.12
CA GLU A 154 9.04 18.60 0.81
C GLU A 154 7.84 19.56 0.93
N LEU A 155 6.88 19.27 1.83
CA LEU A 155 5.75 20.15 2.16
C LEU A 155 6.05 21.19 3.25
N GLY A 156 7.31 21.35 3.65
CA GLY A 156 7.71 22.30 4.69
C GLY A 156 7.31 21.88 6.11
N ILE A 157 6.94 20.62 6.33
CA ILE A 157 6.72 20.04 7.67
C ILE A 157 8.10 19.66 8.22
N SER A 158 8.80 20.66 8.75
CA SER A 158 10.14 20.48 9.32
C SER A 158 10.10 20.39 10.84
N TRP A 159 10.68 19.33 11.38
CA TRP A 159 11.04 19.25 12.79
C TRP A 159 12.24 20.19 13.04
N PRO A 160 12.24 21.02 14.10
CA PRO A 160 11.35 20.99 15.27
C PRO A 160 10.14 21.94 15.20
N MET A 161 10.00 22.76 14.15
CA MET A 161 9.12 23.94 14.19
C MET A 161 7.65 23.69 13.85
N LYS A 162 7.31 22.65 13.10
CA LYS A 162 5.91 22.33 12.76
C LYS A 162 5.62 20.85 13.01
N SER A 163 5.09 20.56 14.20
CA SER A 163 4.71 19.20 14.61
C SER A 163 3.26 18.84 14.30
N SER A 164 2.45 19.82 13.87
CA SER A 164 1.02 19.67 13.63
C SER A 164 0.60 20.08 12.21
N LEU A 165 -0.45 19.44 11.69
CA LEU A 165 -0.98 19.65 10.34
C LEU A 165 -2.46 20.02 10.37
N THR A 166 -2.84 21.02 9.58
CA THR A 166 -4.25 21.30 9.25
C THR A 166 -4.82 20.24 8.31
N PHE A 167 -6.14 20.26 8.09
CA PHE A 167 -6.79 19.34 7.16
C PHE A 167 -6.25 19.47 5.73
N GLU A 168 -6.03 20.71 5.26
CA GLU A 168 -5.51 20.97 3.93
C GLU A 168 -4.09 20.41 3.76
N GLN A 169 -3.24 20.57 4.78
CA GLN A 169 -1.89 20.02 4.77
C GLN A 169 -1.89 18.49 4.78
N PHE A 170 -2.77 17.88 5.58
CA PHE A 170 -2.98 16.44 5.59
C PHE A 170 -3.43 15.92 4.22
N GLN A 171 -4.40 16.60 3.61
CA GLN A 171 -4.93 16.23 2.31
C GLN A 171 -3.86 16.35 1.22
N LEU A 172 -3.09 17.45 1.19
CA LEU A 172 -1.98 17.61 0.24
C LEU A 172 -0.90 16.54 0.42
N PHE A 173 -0.53 16.24 1.67
CA PHE A 173 0.46 15.19 1.99
C PHE A 173 0.05 13.82 1.46
N TYR A 174 -1.19 13.41 1.74
CA TYR A 174 -1.65 12.10 1.27
C TYR A 174 -2.06 12.08 -0.19
N PHE A 175 -2.48 13.19 -0.77
CA PHE A 175 -2.80 13.23 -2.20
C PHE A 175 -1.55 12.99 -3.06
N ASP A 176 -0.42 13.57 -2.67
CA ASP A 176 0.88 13.34 -3.34
C ASP A 176 1.30 11.85 -3.24
N ILE A 177 1.31 11.31 -2.03
CA ILE A 177 1.67 9.90 -1.79
C ILE A 177 0.70 8.92 -2.50
N PHE A 178 -0.61 9.15 -2.38
CA PHE A 178 -1.62 8.26 -2.94
C PHE A 178 -1.66 8.35 -4.47
N SER A 179 -1.29 9.50 -5.04
CA SER A 179 -1.07 9.60 -6.49
C SER A 179 -0.03 8.57 -6.94
N GLU A 180 1.13 8.52 -6.28
CA GLU A 180 2.19 7.57 -6.63
C GLU A 180 1.74 6.10 -6.50
N LEU A 181 0.96 5.79 -5.46
CA LEU A 181 0.46 4.42 -5.21
C LEU A 181 -0.61 3.97 -6.21
N ASP A 182 -1.46 4.88 -6.67
CA ASP A 182 -2.48 4.61 -7.68
C ASP A 182 -1.87 4.50 -9.09
N TYR A 183 -0.77 5.22 -9.39
CA TYR A 183 -0.12 5.23 -10.71
C TYR A 183 0.82 4.04 -10.98
N THR A 184 1.13 3.19 -10.00
CA THR A 184 2.23 2.20 -10.14
C THR A 184 1.97 1.04 -11.13
N GLU A 185 0.94 1.09 -11.99
CA GLU A 185 0.67 0.07 -13.01
C GLU A 185 0.39 0.65 -14.41
N VAL A 186 1.45 1.10 -15.11
CA VAL A 186 1.56 1.01 -16.59
C VAL A 186 3.02 0.84 -17.04
N VAL A 187 3.74 -0.20 -16.57
CA VAL A 187 4.96 -0.66 -17.28
C VAL A 187 5.00 -2.19 -17.29
N GLN A 188 4.06 -2.78 -18.03
CA GLN A 188 4.36 -4.00 -18.76
C GLN A 188 4.30 -3.67 -20.25
N GLN A 189 5.32 -2.95 -20.73
CA GLN A 189 5.74 -3.16 -22.11
C GLN A 189 6.29 -4.59 -22.15
N GLN A 190 5.43 -5.56 -22.45
CA GLN A 190 5.90 -6.75 -23.12
C GLN A 190 6.56 -6.25 -24.40
N GLU A 191 7.88 -6.12 -24.39
CA GLU A 191 8.62 -6.13 -25.65
C GLU A 191 8.09 -7.35 -26.42
N PRO A 192 7.62 -7.18 -27.66
CA PRO A 192 7.18 -8.30 -28.46
C PRO A 192 8.35 -9.28 -28.49
N LYS A 193 8.14 -10.45 -27.88
CA LYS A 193 9.10 -11.54 -27.86
C LYS A 193 9.57 -11.69 -29.31
N PRO A 194 10.84 -11.40 -29.63
CA PRO A 194 11.30 -11.47 -31.01
C PRO A 194 10.98 -12.87 -31.51
N GLU A 195 10.19 -12.95 -32.59
CA GLU A 195 9.91 -14.22 -33.24
C GLU A 195 11.26 -14.91 -33.48
N PRO A 196 11.38 -16.22 -33.19
CA PRO A 196 12.60 -16.94 -33.48
C PRO A 196 12.84 -16.82 -34.98
N VAL A 197 13.83 -16.00 -35.35
CA VAL A 197 14.34 -15.96 -36.72
C VAL A 197 14.75 -17.39 -37.04
N VAL A 198 13.99 -18.02 -37.93
CA VAL A 198 14.34 -19.33 -38.48
C VAL A 198 15.65 -19.12 -39.22
N VAL A 199 16.75 -19.42 -38.55
CA VAL A 199 18.07 -19.46 -39.17
C VAL A 199 18.04 -20.64 -40.12
N VAL A 200 17.73 -20.36 -41.38
CA VAL A 200 18.02 -21.29 -42.49
C VAL A 200 19.52 -21.53 -42.42
N SER A 201 19.89 -22.74 -42.02
CA SER A 201 21.26 -23.19 -41.83
C SER A 201 22.03 -23.07 -43.14
N ALA A 202 22.68 -21.93 -43.37
CA ALA A 202 23.72 -21.81 -44.38
C ALA A 202 24.92 -22.66 -43.95
N ALA A 203 25.41 -23.45 -44.91
CA ALA A 203 26.51 -24.38 -44.72
C ALA A 203 27.73 -23.73 -44.03
N LYS A 204 28.27 -24.45 -43.05
CA LYS A 204 29.45 -24.13 -42.25
C LYS A 204 30.62 -23.67 -43.17
N PRO A 205 31.11 -22.43 -43.04
CA PRO A 205 32.39 -22.05 -43.64
C PRO A 205 33.54 -22.80 -42.95
N PRO A 206 34.63 -23.12 -43.66
CA PRO A 206 35.80 -23.77 -43.09
C PRO A 206 36.43 -22.90 -41.98
N LEU A 207 36.85 -23.58 -40.91
CA LEU A 207 37.46 -22.99 -39.72
C LEU A 207 38.70 -22.15 -40.08
N PRO A 208 38.81 -20.90 -39.60
CA PRO A 208 40.04 -20.14 -39.71
C PRO A 208 41.13 -20.75 -38.82
N VAL A 209 42.31 -20.90 -39.41
CA VAL A 209 43.53 -21.43 -38.83
C VAL A 209 43.89 -20.67 -37.54
N ALA A 210 44.18 -21.44 -36.48
CA ALA A 210 44.59 -20.91 -35.18
C ALA A 210 45.88 -20.09 -35.28
N VAL A 211 45.76 -18.76 -35.20
CA VAL A 211 46.90 -17.87 -35.02
C VAL A 211 47.29 -17.89 -33.54
N LYS A 212 48.42 -18.54 -33.25
CA LYS A 212 49.07 -18.51 -31.93
C LYS A 212 49.43 -17.06 -31.57
N LYS A 213 48.70 -16.45 -30.64
CA LYS A 213 49.10 -15.17 -30.03
C LYS A 213 50.37 -15.42 -29.19
N ARG A 214 51.48 -14.81 -29.60
CA ARG A 214 52.70 -14.68 -28.78
C ARG A 214 52.39 -13.83 -27.56
N THR A 215 52.45 -14.42 -26.38
CA THR A 215 52.53 -13.68 -25.11
C THR A 215 53.96 -13.19 -24.93
N THR A 216 54.20 -11.89 -25.11
CA THR A 216 55.43 -11.24 -24.63
C THR A 216 55.36 -11.10 -23.12
N LYS A 217 56.15 -11.92 -22.41
CA LYS A 217 56.42 -11.72 -20.98
C LYS A 217 57.21 -10.42 -20.81
N CYS A 218 56.70 -9.50 -20.00
CA CYS A 218 57.45 -8.33 -19.53
C CYS A 218 58.56 -8.83 -18.60
N ALA A 219 59.82 -8.67 -18.99
CA ALA A 219 60.98 -9.27 -18.31
C ALA A 219 61.53 -8.46 -17.12
N SER A 220 60.81 -7.48 -16.57
CA SER A 220 61.36 -6.64 -15.50
C SER A 220 60.37 -6.08 -14.47
N CYS A 221 59.12 -6.55 -14.40
CA CYS A 221 58.17 -6.02 -13.41
C CYS A 221 57.96 -7.00 -12.23
N GLN A 222 58.56 -6.72 -11.08
CA GLN A 222 58.28 -7.36 -9.79
C GLN A 222 57.22 -6.60 -8.96
N SER A 223 56.26 -5.93 -9.60
CA SER A 223 55.21 -5.18 -8.91
C SER A 223 53.83 -5.76 -9.17
N LYS A 224 53.07 -6.00 -8.10
CA LYS A 224 51.70 -6.57 -8.10
C LYS A 224 50.60 -5.56 -8.46
N HIS A 225 50.93 -4.34 -8.90
CA HIS A 225 49.93 -3.36 -9.34
C HIS A 225 50.31 -2.75 -10.68
N CYS A 226 49.90 -3.40 -11.77
CA CYS A 226 49.80 -2.79 -13.08
C CYS A 226 48.31 -2.76 -13.45
N MET A 227 47.62 -1.70 -13.04
CA MET A 227 46.30 -1.36 -13.58
C MET A 227 46.55 -0.53 -14.84
N LEU A 228 46.28 -1.11 -16.00
CA LEU A 228 46.08 -0.36 -17.22
C LEU A 228 44.61 0.06 -17.29
N LEU A 229 44.45 1.33 -17.63
CA LEU A 229 43.21 2.09 -17.90
C LEU A 229 42.16 1.30 -18.69
#